data_AF-A0A9Q3BR74-F1
#
_entry.id   AF-A0A9Q3BR74-F1
#
_cell.length_a   1.000
_cell.length_b   1.000
_cell.length_c   1.000
_cell.angle_alpha   90.00
_cell.angle_beta   90.00
_cell.angle_gamma   90.00
#
_symmetry.space_group_name_H-M   'P 1'
#
loop_
_entity.id
_entity.type
_entity.pdbx_description
1 polymer ?
#
loop_
_entity_poly.entity_id
_entity_poly.type
_entity_poly.pdbx_seq_one_letter_code
_entity_poly.pdbx_strand_id
1 'polypeptide(L)'
;MDSSFERFVCCQQCYSLYDIEVTPNECHYQPTSQSSSCGTNLFRQSNFKPLSSIQFTSNQSTKPSFPKHCGQICLSGQPRLQVPYANFISQSLSTWVKWFLNVPGIEEELNEWASSISSQRTASIFDISQGKVWRRIFGDNSTQLGLDLGFSLLIDWFNPQGNFI
;
A
#
# COMPACT_ATOMS: atom_id res chain seq x y z
N MET A 1 0.38 -12.67 -14.23
CA MET A 1 -0.56 -11.54 -14.16
C MET A 1 0.04 -10.50 -13.22
N ASP A 2 -0.06 -9.21 -13.56
CA ASP A 2 0.58 -8.13 -12.81
C ASP A 2 -0.25 -7.76 -11.58
N SER A 3 0.35 -7.83 -10.40
CA SER A 3 -0.24 -7.40 -9.12
C SER A 3 -0.02 -5.90 -8.93
N SER A 4 -0.36 -5.11 -9.94
CA SER A 4 -0.01 -3.69 -9.98
C SER A 4 -0.79 -2.91 -8.92
N PHE A 5 -0.07 -2.10 -8.14
CA PHE A 5 -0.67 -1.16 -7.21
C PHE A 5 -1.20 0.06 -7.96
N GLU A 6 -2.43 0.46 -7.67
CA GLU A 6 -2.98 1.74 -8.07
C GLU A 6 -2.55 2.80 -7.07
N ARG A 7 -2.19 3.98 -7.58
CA ARG A 7 -1.67 5.08 -6.77
C ARG A 7 -2.44 6.35 -7.07
N PHE A 8 -2.83 7.03 -6.01
CA PHE A 8 -3.62 8.25 -6.05
C PHE A 8 -2.99 9.32 -5.17
N VAL A 9 -3.16 10.59 -5.54
CA VAL A 9 -2.93 11.71 -4.63
C VAL A 9 -4.15 11.85 -3.73
N CYS A 10 -3.92 11.94 -2.42
CA CYS A 10 -4.98 12.04 -1.42
C CYS A 10 -4.96 13.42 -0.75
N CYS A 11 -6.11 14.08 -0.67
CA CYS A 11 -6.25 15.29 0.13
C CYS A 11 -6.19 14.94 1.63
N GLN A 12 -5.28 15.54 2.38
CA GLN A 12 -5.16 15.27 3.82
C GLN A 12 -6.32 15.83 4.66
N GLN A 13 -7.13 16.73 4.11
CA GLN A 13 -8.21 17.39 4.84
C GLN A 13 -9.57 16.71 4.63
N CYS A 14 -9.86 16.25 3.40
CA CYS A 14 -11.14 15.64 3.06
C CYS A 14 -11.03 14.22 2.47
N TYR A 15 -9.82 13.68 2.33
CA TYR A 15 -9.54 12.32 1.83
C TYR A 15 -10.03 12.03 0.41
N SER A 16 -10.31 13.07 -0.37
CA SER A 16 -10.59 12.91 -1.80
C SER A 16 -9.37 12.40 -2.55
N LEU A 17 -9.62 11.44 -3.44
CA LEU A 17 -8.60 10.77 -4.24
C LEU A 17 -8.56 11.34 -5.65
N TYR A 18 -7.36 11.57 -6.15
CA TYR A 18 -7.11 12.07 -7.50
C TYR A 18 -6.13 11.14 -8.21
N ASP A 19 -6.39 10.87 -9.49
CA ASP A 19 -5.42 10.17 -10.33
C ASP A 19 -4.15 11.00 -10.42
N ILE A 20 -3.02 10.36 -10.10
CA ILE A 20 -1.71 10.97 -10.12
C ILE A 20 -1.48 11.77 -11.41
N GLU A 21 -1.83 11.22 -12.58
CA GLU A 21 -1.51 11.78 -13.90
C GLU A 21 -2.16 13.14 -14.18
N VAL A 22 -3.34 13.38 -13.59
CA VAL A 22 -4.18 14.55 -13.86
C VAL A 22 -4.51 15.35 -12.60
N THR A 23 -3.79 15.10 -11.50
CA THR A 23 -4.08 15.73 -10.21
C THR A 23 -3.87 17.26 -10.27
N PRO A 24 -4.86 18.08 -9.85
CA PRO A 24 -4.72 19.53 -9.72
C PRO A 24 -3.79 19.92 -8.56
N ASN A 25 -3.26 21.15 -8.55
CA ASN A 25 -2.42 21.60 -7.43
C ASN A 25 -3.19 21.73 -6.11
N GLU A 26 -4.49 22.04 -6.18
CA GLU A 26 -5.38 22.25 -5.04
C GLU A 26 -6.58 21.31 -5.10
N CYS A 27 -7.10 20.95 -3.93
CA CYS A 27 -8.25 20.06 -3.80
C CYS A 27 -9.54 20.80 -4.19
N HIS A 28 -10.24 20.31 -5.22
CA HIS A 28 -11.50 20.89 -5.67
C HIS A 28 -12.73 20.15 -5.13
N TYR A 29 -12.54 19.22 -4.19
CA TYR A 29 -13.65 18.46 -3.63
C TYR A 29 -14.68 19.37 -2.97
N GLN A 30 -15.94 19.09 -3.26
CA GLN A 30 -17.09 19.83 -2.79
C GLN A 30 -18.14 18.82 -2.30
N PRO A 31 -18.38 18.69 -0.99
CA PRO A 31 -19.33 17.71 -0.46
C PRO A 31 -20.75 17.86 -1.03
N THR A 32 -21.16 19.10 -1.28
CA THR A 32 -22.46 19.47 -1.88
C THR A 32 -22.27 20.64 -2.85
N SER A 33 -23.19 20.84 -3.80
CA SER A 33 -23.10 21.94 -4.77
C SER A 33 -23.11 23.34 -4.16
N GLN A 34 -23.54 23.48 -2.90
CA GLN A 34 -23.64 24.76 -2.19
C GLN A 34 -22.47 25.02 -1.23
N SER A 35 -21.69 23.99 -0.87
CA SER A 35 -20.54 24.14 0.04
C SER A 35 -19.33 24.75 -0.66
N SER A 36 -18.44 25.44 0.05
CA SER A 36 -17.14 25.83 -0.52
C SER A 36 -16.30 24.59 -0.87
N SER A 37 -15.50 24.68 -1.92
CA SER A 37 -14.50 23.66 -2.23
C SER A 37 -13.42 23.57 -1.14
N CYS A 38 -12.81 22.40 -0.97
CA CYS A 38 -11.79 22.16 0.05
C CYS A 38 -10.60 23.14 -0.03
N GLY A 39 -10.07 23.39 -1.23
CA GLY A 39 -9.00 24.35 -1.49
C GLY A 39 -7.61 23.97 -0.95
N THR A 40 -7.47 22.83 -0.27
CA THR A 40 -6.18 22.41 0.30
C THR A 40 -5.18 22.09 -0.79
N ASN A 41 -3.95 22.62 -0.68
CA ASN A 41 -2.86 22.25 -1.57
C ASN A 41 -2.57 20.74 -1.47
N LEU A 42 -2.50 20.07 -2.62
CA LEU A 42 -2.27 18.63 -2.72
C LEU A 42 -0.79 18.27 -2.80
N PHE A 43 0.05 19.25 -3.14
CA PHE A 43 1.49 19.06 -3.28
C PHE A 43 2.27 20.05 -2.42
N ARG A 44 3.44 19.59 -1.95
CA ARG A 44 4.45 20.44 -1.32
C ARG A 44 5.67 20.56 -2.22
N GLN A 45 6.39 21.67 -2.08
CA GLN A 45 7.69 21.79 -2.72
C GLN A 45 8.63 20.70 -2.22
N SER A 46 9.32 20.10 -3.18
CA SER A 46 10.31 19.08 -2.96
C SER A 46 11.62 19.77 -2.58
N ASN A 47 12.11 19.55 -1.36
CA ASN A 47 13.43 20.06 -0.92
C ASN A 47 14.61 19.32 -1.59
N PHE A 48 14.40 18.74 -2.77
CA PHE A 48 15.46 18.07 -3.50
C PHE A 48 16.45 19.14 -3.94
N LYS A 49 17.55 19.22 -3.19
CA LYS A 49 18.75 19.90 -3.65
C LYS A 49 19.22 19.15 -4.90
N PRO A 50 19.23 19.77 -6.09
CA PRO A 50 19.73 19.11 -7.28
C PRO A 50 21.16 18.65 -7.01
N LEU A 51 21.52 17.45 -7.48
CA LEU A 51 22.86 16.88 -7.26
C LEU A 51 24.00 17.83 -7.69
N SER A 52 23.70 18.78 -8.59
CA SER A 52 24.60 19.87 -9.01
C SER A 52 25.02 20.82 -7.89
N SER A 53 24.31 20.85 -6.76
CA SER A 53 24.65 21.63 -5.57
C SER A 53 25.51 20.87 -4.56
N ILE A 54 25.75 19.58 -4.79
CA ILE A 54 26.71 18.79 -4.02
C ILE A 54 28.04 18.89 -4.74
N GLN A 55 29.00 19.61 -4.17
CA GLN A 55 30.38 19.62 -4.65
C GLN A 55 30.99 18.23 -4.43
N PHE A 56 30.81 17.33 -5.39
CA PHE A 56 31.60 16.11 -5.43
C PHE A 56 33.03 16.48 -5.84
N THR A 57 33.97 16.29 -4.93
CA THR A 57 35.38 16.20 -5.30
C THR A 57 35.52 15.03 -6.27
N SER A 58 36.04 15.36 -7.45
CA SER A 58 36.17 14.45 -8.58
C SER A 58 36.87 13.16 -8.20
N ASN A 59 36.35 12.02 -8.63
CA ASN A 59 37.03 11.10 -9.54
C ASN A 59 36.21 9.81 -9.69
N GLN A 60 35.21 9.83 -10.57
CA GLN A 60 34.89 8.74 -11.51
C GLN A 60 33.61 9.07 -12.27
N SER A 61 33.78 9.33 -13.56
CA SER A 61 32.68 9.49 -14.51
C SER A 61 32.09 8.11 -14.79
N THR A 62 30.98 7.79 -14.13
CA THR A 62 30.04 6.80 -14.63
C THR A 62 28.67 7.46 -14.64
N LYS A 63 28.05 7.55 -15.82
CA LYS A 63 26.70 8.09 -15.97
C LYS A 63 25.76 7.25 -15.08
N PRO A 64 25.11 7.81 -14.04
CA PRO A 64 24.14 7.04 -13.30
C PRO A 64 22.93 6.82 -14.21
N SER A 65 22.67 5.56 -14.55
CA SER A 65 21.40 5.13 -15.09
C SER A 65 20.36 5.23 -13.97
N PHE A 66 19.66 6.36 -13.90
CA PHE A 66 18.60 6.55 -12.92
C PHE A 66 17.51 5.49 -13.14
N PRO A 67 17.13 4.71 -12.11
CA PRO A 67 15.93 3.90 -12.18
C PRO A 67 14.73 4.83 -12.37
N LYS A 68 13.92 4.61 -13.40
CA LYS A 68 12.69 5.39 -13.71
C LYS A 68 11.59 5.26 -12.63
N HIS A 69 11.87 4.63 -11.50
CA HIS A 69 10.90 4.23 -10.47
C HIS A 69 11.06 4.92 -9.11
N CYS A 70 11.87 5.97 -8.99
CA CYS A 70 11.97 6.71 -7.74
C CYS A 70 11.16 8.02 -7.78
N GLY A 71 9.88 7.95 -7.40
CA GLY A 71 9.08 9.03 -6.81
C GLY A 71 8.86 10.33 -7.59
N GLN A 72 9.44 10.49 -8.78
CA GLN A 72 9.29 11.68 -9.59
C GLN A 72 8.05 11.52 -10.46
N ILE A 73 6.93 12.03 -9.97
CA ILE A 73 5.71 12.09 -10.74
C ILE A 73 5.91 13.15 -11.83
N CYS A 74 6.27 12.71 -13.04
CA CYS A 74 6.38 13.55 -14.22
C CYS A 74 4.98 13.77 -14.83
N LEU A 75 4.22 14.72 -14.29
CA LEU A 75 2.93 15.11 -14.86
C LEU A 75 3.13 16.10 -16.00
N SER A 76 2.61 15.77 -17.18
CA SER A 76 2.43 16.70 -18.30
C SER A 76 3.69 17.46 -18.76
N GLY A 77 4.82 16.75 -18.96
CA GLY A 77 5.97 17.33 -19.68
C GLY A 77 6.73 18.45 -18.95
N GLN A 78 6.44 18.71 -17.68
CA GLN A 78 7.24 19.58 -16.83
C GLN A 78 7.67 18.82 -15.56
N PRO A 79 8.96 18.84 -15.18
CA PRO A 79 9.40 18.27 -13.93
C PRO A 79 8.84 19.12 -12.79
N ARG A 80 7.68 18.74 -12.25
CA ARG A 80 7.22 19.32 -10.99
C ARG A 80 8.19 18.84 -9.91
N LEU A 81 9.00 19.77 -9.39
CA LEU A 81 9.77 19.61 -8.15
C LEU A 81 8.81 19.62 -6.94
N GLN A 82 7.71 18.89 -7.03
CA GLN A 82 6.66 18.87 -6.02
C GLN A 82 6.28 17.42 -5.75
N VAL A 83 6.06 17.11 -4.48
CA VAL A 83 5.65 15.77 -4.03
C VAL A 83 4.28 15.88 -3.38
N PRO A 84 3.39 14.88 -3.59
CA PRO A 84 2.09 14.87 -2.92
C PRO A 84 2.24 14.95 -1.41
N TYR A 85 1.33 15.64 -0.74
CA TYR A 85 1.26 15.63 0.72
C TYR A 85 0.90 14.24 1.27
N ALA A 86 -0.02 13.53 0.61
CA ALA A 86 -0.37 12.16 0.92
C ALA A 86 -0.60 11.35 -0.36
N ASN A 87 -0.19 10.08 -0.30
CA ASN A 87 -0.47 9.10 -1.35
C ASN A 87 -1.43 8.06 -0.78
N PHE A 88 -2.44 7.70 -1.57
CA PHE A 88 -3.27 6.54 -1.30
C PHE A 88 -2.88 5.44 -2.28
N ILE A 89 -2.63 4.25 -1.77
CA ILE A 89 -2.23 3.10 -2.57
C ILE A 89 -3.30 2.04 -2.36
N SER A 90 -3.83 1.51 -3.45
CA SER A 90 -4.79 0.43 -3.42
C SER A 90 -4.35 -0.72 -4.30
N GLN A 91 -4.86 -1.91 -3.99
CA GLN A 91 -4.68 -3.09 -4.79
C GLN A 91 -5.98 -3.87 -4.76
N SER A 92 -6.42 -4.32 -5.94
CA SER A 92 -7.59 -5.21 -6.04
C SER A 92 -7.28 -6.53 -5.35
N LEU A 93 -8.06 -6.85 -4.31
CA LEU A 93 -7.97 -8.14 -3.63
C LEU A 93 -8.15 -9.28 -4.62
N SER A 94 -9.10 -9.18 -5.56
CA SER A 94 -9.34 -10.21 -6.56
C SER A 94 -8.16 -10.44 -7.49
N THR A 95 -7.48 -9.37 -7.92
CA THR A 95 -6.28 -9.46 -8.77
C THR A 95 -5.13 -10.08 -7.98
N TRP A 96 -4.96 -9.66 -6.73
CA TRP A 96 -3.95 -10.20 -5.84
C TRP A 96 -4.17 -11.69 -5.56
N VAL A 97 -5.38 -12.12 -5.21
CA VAL A 97 -5.69 -13.54 -4.97
C VAL A 97 -5.45 -14.38 -6.22
N LYS A 98 -5.87 -13.90 -7.39
CA LYS A 98 -5.59 -14.60 -8.66
C LYS A 98 -4.10 -14.73 -8.90
N TRP A 99 -3.33 -13.66 -8.70
CA TRP A 99 -1.88 -13.72 -8.82
C TRP A 99 -1.29 -14.75 -7.84
N PHE A 100 -1.68 -14.68 -6.57
CA PHE A 100 -1.21 -15.55 -5.49
C PHE A 100 -1.44 -17.03 -5.80
N LEU A 101 -2.66 -17.40 -6.21
CA LEU A 101 -3.01 -18.78 -6.55
C LEU A 101 -2.37 -19.28 -7.86
N ASN A 102 -1.84 -18.38 -8.70
CA ASN A 102 -1.09 -18.76 -9.89
C ASN A 102 0.43 -18.85 -9.65
N VAL A 103 0.90 -18.64 -8.42
CA VAL A 103 2.32 -18.86 -8.09
C VAL A 103 2.63 -20.36 -8.20
N PRO A 104 3.61 -20.78 -9.02
CA PRO A 104 3.94 -22.20 -9.14
C PRO A 104 4.37 -22.79 -7.80
N GLY A 105 3.83 -23.97 -7.45
CA GLY A 105 4.14 -24.65 -6.17
C GLY A 105 3.31 -24.17 -4.98
N ILE A 106 2.42 -23.20 -5.15
CA ILE A 106 1.72 -22.59 -4.00
C ILE A 106 0.76 -23.57 -3.32
N GLU A 107 0.11 -24.46 -4.06
CA GLU A 107 -0.79 -25.45 -3.48
C GLU A 107 -0.03 -26.47 -2.62
N GLU A 108 1.16 -26.90 -3.06
CA GLU A 108 2.05 -27.78 -2.30
C GLU A 108 2.53 -27.11 -1.00
N GLU A 109 3.00 -25.86 -1.10
CA GLU A 109 3.43 -25.07 0.06
C GLU A 109 2.29 -24.83 1.07
N LEU A 110 1.07 -24.55 0.58
CA LEU A 110 -0.12 -24.39 1.43
C LEU A 110 -0.46 -25.70 2.16
N ASN A 111 -0.39 -26.84 1.46
CA ASN A 111 -0.65 -28.15 2.06
C ASN A 111 0.43 -28.55 3.09
N GLU A 112 1.69 -28.26 2.81
CA GLU A 112 2.80 -28.48 3.73
C GLU A 112 2.66 -27.63 4.99
N TRP A 113 2.35 -26.33 4.82
CA TRP A 113 2.09 -25.41 5.93
C TRP A 113 0.93 -25.87 6.81
N ALA A 114 -0.20 -26.26 6.19
CA ALA A 114 -1.39 -26.76 6.88
C ALA A 114 -1.09 -28.03 7.70
N SER A 115 -0.26 -28.92 7.14
CA SER A 115 0.20 -30.14 7.81
C SER A 115 1.12 -29.81 9.00
N SER A 116 2.04 -28.85 8.82
CA SER A 116 2.95 -28.38 9.87
C SER A 116 2.20 -27.82 11.07
N ILE A 117 1.22 -26.93 10.85
CA ILE A 117 0.39 -26.34 11.91
C ILE A 117 -0.36 -27.42 12.69
N SER A 118 -0.96 -28.38 12.00
CA SER A 118 -1.73 -29.47 12.62
C SER A 118 -0.88 -30.37 13.50
N SER A 119 0.38 -30.56 13.12
CA SER A 119 1.34 -31.40 13.85
C SER A 119 1.89 -30.73 15.12
N GLN A 120 1.96 -29.39 15.16
CA GLN A 120 2.53 -28.64 16.27
C GLN A 120 1.47 -28.25 17.32
N ARG A 121 1.35 -29.09 18.36
CA ARG A 121 0.65 -28.72 19.61
C ARG A 121 1.63 -28.11 20.61
N THR A 122 2.16 -26.93 20.31
CA THR A 122 3.03 -26.18 21.22
C THR A 122 2.23 -25.23 22.12
N ALA A 123 2.77 -24.90 23.29
CA ALA A 123 2.16 -23.90 24.19
C ALA A 123 2.21 -22.47 23.63
N SER A 124 3.15 -22.17 22.71
CA SER A 124 3.24 -20.90 22.00
C SER A 124 2.39 -20.92 20.73
N ILE A 125 1.59 -19.87 20.54
CA ILE A 125 0.82 -19.61 19.32
C ILE A 125 1.71 -18.84 18.35
N PHE A 126 1.90 -19.37 17.15
CA PHE A 126 2.63 -18.67 16.07
C PHE A 126 1.78 -18.49 14.81
N ASP A 127 0.63 -19.15 14.73
CA ASP A 127 -0.36 -19.00 13.67
C ASP A 127 -1.75 -18.67 14.24
N ILE A 128 -2.52 -17.87 13.50
CA ILE A 128 -3.87 -17.44 13.93
C ILE A 128 -4.81 -18.63 14.14
N SER A 129 -4.65 -19.69 13.34
CA SER A 129 -5.48 -20.91 13.40
C SER A 129 -5.37 -21.66 14.73
N GLN A 130 -4.22 -21.54 15.41
CA GLN A 130 -3.99 -22.11 16.74
C GLN A 130 -4.63 -21.28 17.86
N GLY A 131 -5.09 -20.06 17.55
CA GLY A 131 -5.71 -19.15 18.49
C GLY A 131 -7.03 -19.68 19.07
N LYS A 132 -7.30 -19.37 20.34
CA LYS A 132 -8.58 -19.75 21.00
C LYS A 132 -9.80 -19.16 20.28
N VAL A 133 -9.68 -17.95 19.73
CA VAL A 133 -10.76 -17.28 18.99
C VAL A 133 -11.04 -17.99 17.67
N TRP A 134 -9.99 -18.32 16.91
CA TRP A 134 -10.12 -19.05 15.65
C TRP A 134 -10.81 -20.39 15.84
N ARG A 135 -10.33 -21.22 16.78
CA ARG A 135 -10.96 -22.51 17.11
C ARG A 135 -12.41 -22.38 17.58
N ARG A 136 -12.76 -21.28 18.25
CA ARG A 136 -14.15 -21.00 18.64
C ARG A 136 -15.02 -20.69 17.42
N ILE A 137 -14.51 -19.95 16.44
CA ILE A 137 -15.26 -19.52 15.25
C ILE A 137 -15.38 -20.66 14.23
N PHE A 138 -14.29 -21.38 13.99
CA PHE A 138 -14.17 -22.37 12.91
C PHE A 138 -14.19 -23.84 13.40
N GLY A 139 -14.20 -24.08 14.71
CA GLY A 139 -14.23 -25.40 15.33
C GLY A 139 -12.86 -26.08 15.41
N ASP A 140 -12.77 -27.13 16.25
CA ASP A 140 -11.57 -28.00 16.38
C ASP A 140 -11.47 -29.05 15.25
N ASN A 141 -12.54 -29.24 14.47
CA ASN A 141 -12.61 -30.19 13.35
C ASN A 141 -12.04 -29.59 12.06
N SER A 142 -10.95 -28.84 12.14
CA SER A 142 -10.22 -28.34 10.97
C SER A 142 -9.44 -29.45 10.26
N THR A 143 -9.87 -30.70 10.35
CA THR A 143 -9.34 -31.80 9.52
C THR A 143 -9.70 -31.63 8.05
N GLN A 144 -10.66 -30.76 7.74
CA GLN A 144 -10.75 -30.11 6.44
C GLN A 144 -9.94 -28.82 6.46
N LEU A 145 -8.61 -28.94 6.41
CA LEU A 145 -7.76 -27.89 5.85
C LEU A 145 -7.94 -27.93 4.32
N GLY A 146 -9.19 -27.76 3.88
CA GLY A 146 -9.46 -27.42 2.49
C GLY A 146 -8.78 -26.10 2.19
N LEU A 147 -8.60 -25.81 0.89
CA LEU A 147 -8.03 -24.57 0.36
C LEU A 147 -8.95 -23.36 0.64
N ASP A 148 -9.38 -23.19 1.89
CA ASP A 148 -10.26 -22.15 2.37
C ASP A 148 -9.42 -20.91 2.70
N LEU A 149 -9.48 -19.93 1.81
CA LEU A 149 -8.82 -18.64 2.00
C LEU A 149 -9.58 -17.81 3.04
N GLY A 150 -9.05 -17.76 4.26
CA GLY A 150 -9.49 -16.83 5.30
C GLY A 150 -8.81 -15.47 5.15
N PHE A 151 -9.60 -14.40 4.99
CA PHE A 151 -9.08 -13.03 4.99
C PHE A 151 -9.37 -12.36 6.34
N SER A 152 -8.34 -11.78 6.95
CA SER A 152 -8.47 -10.93 8.13
C SER A 152 -8.16 -9.49 7.74
N LEU A 153 -9.06 -8.57 8.07
CA LEU A 153 -8.83 -7.14 7.91
C LEU A 153 -8.24 -6.60 9.21
N LEU A 154 -6.93 -6.33 9.19
CA LEU A 154 -6.24 -5.63 10.26
C LEU A 154 -6.43 -4.13 10.05
N ILE A 155 -7.43 -3.56 10.71
CA ILE A 155 -7.58 -2.10 10.81
C ILE A 155 -6.71 -1.65 11.97
N ASP A 156 -5.48 -1.25 11.71
CA ASP A 156 -4.78 -0.38 12.65
C ASP A 156 -5.50 0.97 12.60
N TRP A 157 -6.05 1.41 13.74
CA TRP A 157 -6.91 2.58 13.81
C TRP A 157 -6.08 3.83 13.47
N PHE A 158 -6.06 4.18 12.19
CA PHE A 158 -5.54 5.45 11.74
C PHE A 158 -6.45 6.52 12.35
N ASN A 159 -5.94 7.31 13.30
CA ASN A 159 -6.60 8.54 13.72
C ASN A 159 -6.12 9.65 12.77
N PRO A 160 -6.85 9.94 11.68
CA PRO A 160 -6.44 10.94 10.70
C PRO A 160 -6.19 12.32 11.28
N GLN A 161 -6.81 12.64 12.41
CA GLN A 161 -6.72 13.93 13.08
C GLN A 161 -5.78 13.90 14.28
N GLY A 162 -5.22 12.74 14.64
CA GLY A 162 -4.45 12.60 15.87
C GLY A 162 -5.32 12.72 17.13
N ASN A 163 -4.82 12.24 18.26
CA ASN A 163 -5.44 12.52 19.54
C ASN A 163 -5.03 13.95 19.92
N PHE A 164 -5.85 14.94 19.60
CA PHE A 164 -5.65 16.27 20.16
C PHE A 164 -5.97 16.21 21.66
N ILE A 165 -4.92 16.37 22.47
CA ILE A 165 -4.99 16.58 23.93
C ILE A 165 -5.06 18.08 24.18
#